data_AF-A0A2A8S4Y4-F1
#
_entry.id   AF-A0A2A8S4Y4-F1
#
_cell.length_a   1.000
_cell.length_b   1.000
_cell.length_c   1.000
_cell.angle_alpha   90.00
_cell.angle_beta   90.00
_cell.angle_gamma   90.00
#
_symmetry.space_group_name_H-M   'P 1'
#
loop_
_entity.id
_entity.type
_entity.pdbx_description
1 polymer ?
#
loop_
_entity_poly.entity_id
_entity_poly.type
_entity_poly.pdbx_seq_one_letter_code
_entity_poly.pdbx_strand_id
1 'polypeptide(L)'
;AKGKLKQVRVIPKYHAYVVELVVDAPSKISSVEENERYMGIDLGIDNLATIVTNTGMKPVLVKGKQIKSINQFYNKLKSDFTS
;
A
#
# COMPACT_ATOMS: atom_id res chain seq x y z
N ALA A 1 15.52 1.01 16.49
CA ALA A 1 15.39 1.44 15.09
C ALA A 1 16.50 2.46 14.80
N LYS A 2 17.43 2.17 13.89
CA LYS A 2 18.56 3.07 13.59
C LYS A 2 18.31 3.78 12.25
N GLY A 3 17.60 4.90 12.30
CA GLY A 3 17.36 5.79 11.17
C GLY A 3 17.46 7.23 11.64
N LYS A 4 18.11 8.12 10.87
CA LYS A 4 18.21 9.55 11.23
C LYS A 4 16.80 10.17 11.17
N LEU A 5 16.38 10.84 12.25
CA LEU A 5 15.11 11.57 12.28
C LEU A 5 15.11 12.66 11.19
N LYS A 6 14.04 12.72 10.41
CA LYS A 6 13.84 13.72 9.35
C LYS A 6 12.79 14.74 9.71
N GLN A 7 11.65 14.28 10.21
CA GLN A 7 10.50 15.13 10.44
C GLN A 7 9.65 14.56 11.56
N VAL A 8 9.09 15.45 12.37
CA VAL A 8 7.99 15.15 13.29
C VAL A 8 6.75 15.84 12.73
N ARG A 9 5.67 15.09 12.48
CA ARG A 9 4.39 15.66 12.02
C ARG A 9 3.38 15.54 13.14
N VAL A 10 2.81 16.67 13.55
CA VAL A 10 1.71 16.71 14.53
C VAL A 10 0.44 17.01 13.77
N ILE A 11 -0.41 15.99 13.61
CA ILE A 11 -1.62 16.07 12.80
C ILE A 11 -2.82 16.14 13.76
N PRO A 12 -3.56 17.26 13.81
CA PRO A 12 -4.79 17.33 14.59
C PRO A 12 -5.83 16.36 14.01
N LYS A 13 -6.46 15.59 14.89
CA LYS A 13 -7.62 14.72 14.64
C LYS A 13 -8.70 15.03 15.67
N TYR A 14 -9.90 14.50 15.47
CA TYR A 14 -11.00 14.68 16.42
C TYR A 14 -10.60 14.18 17.82
N HIS A 15 -10.62 15.08 18.81
CA HIS A 15 -10.18 14.85 20.20
C HIS A 15 -8.79 14.24 20.41
N ALA A 16 -7.90 14.28 19.42
CA ALA A 16 -6.56 13.71 19.54
C ALA A 16 -5.56 14.37 18.60
N TYR A 17 -4.28 14.18 18.87
CA TYR A 17 -3.20 14.48 17.93
C TYR A 17 -2.51 13.18 17.55
N VAL A 18 -2.26 12.99 16.25
CA VAL A 18 -1.39 11.92 15.76
C VAL A 18 -0.01 12.51 15.57
N VAL A 19 0.97 11.96 16.29
CA VAL A 19 2.38 12.34 16.17
C VAL A 19 3.09 11.29 15.33
N GLU A 20 3.50 11.66 14.11
CA GLU A 20 4.24 10.78 13.21
C GLU A 20 5.73 11.12 13.24
N LEU A 21 6.58 10.10 13.35
CA LEU A 21 8.04 10.21 13.30
C LEU A 21 8.54 9.70 11.95
N VAL A 22 8.99 10.60 11.08
CA VAL A 22 9.61 10.25 9.79
C VAL A 22 11.11 10.06 10.01
N VAL A 23 11.59 8.85 9.76
CA VAL A 23 13.00 8.47 9.92
C VAL A 23 13.56 7.95 8.60
N ASP A 24 14.87 8.12 8.39
CA ASP A 24 15.56 7.40 7.31
C ASP A 24 15.42 5.89 7.53
N ALA A 25 14.76 5.21 6.60
CA ALA A 25 14.79 3.76 6.53
C ALA A 25 16.05 3.37 5.74
N PRO A 26 17.00 2.62 6.32
CA PRO A 26 18.12 2.10 5.55
C PRO A 26 17.58 1.13 4.49
N SER A 27 17.61 1.55 3.23
CA SER A 27 17.27 0.71 2.10
C SER A 27 18.42 -0.26 1.85
N LYS A 28 18.30 -1.49 2.37
CA LYS A 28 19.07 -2.60 1.82
C LYS A 28 18.41 -3.02 0.51
N ILE A 29 18.63 -2.25 -0.55
CA ILE A 29 18.43 -2.78 -1.89
C ILE A 29 19.64 -3.67 -2.12
N SER A 30 19.51 -4.96 -1.79
CA SER A 30 20.42 -5.94 -2.35
C SER A 30 20.23 -5.88 -3.86
N SER A 31 21.30 -5.63 -4.60
CA SER A 31 21.31 -5.87 -6.04
C SER A 31 20.88 -7.32 -6.26
N VAL A 32 19.71 -7.50 -6.85
CA VAL A 32 19.27 -8.82 -7.31
C VAL A 32 20.08 -9.10 -8.58
N GLU A 33 20.69 -10.27 -8.67
CA GLU A 33 21.35 -10.69 -9.92
C GLU A 33 20.30 -10.74 -11.04
N GLU A 34 20.64 -10.17 -12.19
CA GLU A 34 19.81 -10.27 -13.39
C GLU A 34 19.67 -11.75 -13.75
N ASN A 35 18.43 -12.22 -13.85
CA ASN A 35 18.12 -13.63 -14.10
C ASN A 35 17.09 -13.82 -15.23
N GLU A 36 16.83 -12.75 -16.00
CA GLU A 36 15.88 -12.73 -17.13
C GLU A 36 14.45 -13.11 -16.75
N ARG A 37 14.08 -13.08 -15.46
CA ARG A 37 12.70 -13.32 -14.99
C ARG A 37 12.03 -12.01 -14.66
N TYR A 38 10.98 -11.71 -15.41
CA TYR A 38 10.22 -10.47 -15.27
C TYR A 38 8.80 -10.77 -14.81
N MET A 39 8.30 -9.91 -13.91
CA MET A 39 6.91 -9.94 -13.44
C MET A 39 6.27 -8.57 -13.70
N GLY A 40 5.13 -8.58 -14.38
CA GLY A 40 4.26 -7.42 -14.52
C GLY A 40 3.14 -7.47 -13.48
N ILE A 41 2.89 -6.36 -12.81
CA ILE A 41 1.78 -6.19 -11.86
C ILE A 41 0.97 -4.98 -12.30
N ASP A 42 -0.26 -5.21 -12.73
CA ASP A 42 -1.23 -4.15 -13.06
C ASP A 42 -2.26 -4.06 -11.93
N LEU A 43 -2.38 -2.88 -11.31
CA LEU A 43 -3.28 -2.66 -10.17
C LEU A 43 -4.63 -2.13 -10.63
N GLY A 44 -5.72 -2.71 -10.12
CA GLY A 44 -7.08 -2.35 -10.50
C GLY A 44 -8.08 -2.40 -9.35
N ILE A 45 -9.35 -2.07 -9.63
CA ILE A 45 -10.42 -2.05 -8.61
C ILE A 45 -11.13 -3.41 -8.52
N ASP A 46 -11.49 -3.99 -9.66
CA ASP A 46 -12.20 -5.29 -9.69
C ASP A 46 -11.23 -6.46 -9.52
N ASN A 47 -10.11 -6.41 -10.25
CA ASN A 47 -8.92 -7.19 -9.96
C ASN A 47 -7.92 -6.26 -9.28
N LEU A 48 -7.72 -6.44 -7.97
CA LEU A 48 -6.77 -5.65 -7.18
C LEU A 48 -5.39 -5.66 -7.82
N ALA A 49 -4.97 -6.83 -8.29
CA ALA A 49 -3.75 -7.02 -9.02
C ALA A 49 -3.93 -8.10 -10.09
N THR A 50 -3.49 -7.80 -11.30
CA THR A 50 -3.25 -8.75 -12.38
C THR A 50 -1.75 -9.00 -12.46
N ILE A 51 -1.34 -10.23 -12.20
CA ILE A 51 0.08 -10.61 -12.14
C ILE A 51 0.39 -11.55 -13.29
N VAL A 52 1.39 -11.17 -14.10
CA VAL A 52 1.89 -11.97 -15.23
C VAL A 52 3.41 -12.11 -15.14
N THR A 53 3.93 -13.20 -15.69
CA THR A 53 5.38 -13.48 -15.69
C THR A 53 5.81 -13.98 -17.06
N ASN A 54 7.08 -13.78 -17.42
CA ASN A 54 7.67 -14.38 -18.62
C ASN A 54 8.13 -15.85 -18.41
N THR A 55 7.94 -16.41 -17.22
CA THR A 55 8.38 -17.78 -16.85
C THR A 55 7.33 -18.85 -17.18
N GLY A 56 6.24 -18.49 -17.86
CA GLY A 56 5.16 -19.42 -18.22
C GLY A 56 4.21 -19.77 -17.07
N MET A 57 4.31 -19.09 -15.91
CA MET A 57 3.33 -19.26 -14.84
C MET A 57 1.95 -18.78 -15.29
N LYS A 58 0.90 -19.46 -14.83
CA LYS A 58 -0.48 -19.03 -15.07
C LYS A 58 -0.69 -17.63 -14.48
N PRO A 59 -1.32 -16.69 -15.23
CA PRO A 59 -1.67 -15.38 -14.69
C PRO A 59 -2.47 -15.49 -13.40
N VAL A 60 -2.17 -14.61 -12.44
CA VAL A 60 -2.86 -14.58 -11.14
C VAL A 60 -3.72 -13.32 -11.07
N LEU A 61 -5.00 -13.50 -10.73
CA LEU A 61 -5.93 -12.41 -10.48
C LEU A 61 -6.25 -12.35 -8.99
N VAL A 62 -5.85 -11.25 -8.35
CA VAL A 62 -6.22 -10.96 -6.97
C VAL A 62 -7.55 -10.20 -6.99
N LYS A 63 -8.60 -10.74 -6.37
CA LYS A 63 -9.93 -10.11 -6.38
C LYS A 63 -9.95 -8.85 -5.50
N GLY A 64 -10.42 -7.72 -6.03
CA GLY A 64 -10.54 -6.45 -5.29
C GLY A 64 -11.89 -6.25 -4.58
N LYS A 65 -12.88 -7.10 -4.85
CA LYS A 65 -14.27 -6.92 -4.34
C LYS A 65 -14.35 -6.75 -2.82
N GLN A 66 -13.59 -7.52 -2.05
CA GLN A 66 -13.60 -7.41 -0.57
C GLN A 66 -13.11 -6.04 -0.11
N ILE A 67 -12.03 -5.53 -0.72
CA ILE A 67 -11.47 -4.21 -0.41
C ILE A 67 -12.47 -3.11 -0.79
N LYS A 68 -13.14 -3.25 -1.94
CA LYS A 68 -14.20 -2.32 -2.37
C LYS A 68 -15.34 -2.23 -1.35
N SER A 69 -15.81 -3.38 -0.83
CA SER A 69 -16.85 -3.42 0.20
C SER A 69 -16.42 -2.74 1.51
N ILE A 70 -15.19 -2.98 1.94
CA ILE A 70 -14.63 -2.32 3.13
C ILE A 70 -14.55 -0.81 2.93
N ASN A 71 -14.07 -0.36 1.77
CA ASN A 71 -13.97 1.06 1.44
C ASN A 71 -15.35 1.73 1.36
N GLN A 72 -16.35 1.05 0.81
CA GLN A 72 -17.72 1.54 0.78
C GLN A 72 -18.29 1.73 2.20
N PHE A 73 -18.10 0.74 3.08
CA PHE A 73 -18.54 0.84 4.47
C PHE A 73 -17.83 1.98 5.20
N TYR A 74 -16.52 2.12 5.02
CA TYR A 74 -15.76 3.24 5.57
C TYR A 74 -16.30 4.60 5.09
N ASN A 75 -16.58 4.75 3.79
CA ASN A 75 -17.13 5.99 3.25
C ASN A 75 -18.50 6.32 3.83
N LYS A 76 -19.34 5.31 4.10
CA LYS A 76 -20.63 5.48 4.80
C LYS A 76 -20.44 5.99 6.22
N LEU A 77 -19.55 5.37 7.01
CA LEU A 77 -19.26 5.87 8.35
C LEU A 77 -18.72 7.30 8.31
N LYS A 78 -17.79 7.58 7.38
CA LYS A 78 -17.19 8.91 7.27
C LYS A 78 -18.23 10.00 6.96
N SER A 79 -19.22 9.73 6.10
CA SER A 79 -20.28 10.70 5.84
C SER A 79 -21.06 11.03 7.11
N ASP A 80 -21.32 10.05 7.98
CA ASP A 80 -22.08 10.27 9.21
C ASP A 80 -21.35 11.18 10.22
N PHE A 81 -20.01 11.20 10.21
CA PHE A 81 -19.18 11.99 11.13
C PHE A 81 -18.60 13.28 10.54
N THR A 82 -18.76 13.50 9.23
CA THR A 82 -18.18 14.66 8.51
C THR A 82 -19.24 15.52 7.81
N SER A 83 -20.53 15.22 8.03
CA SER A 83 -21.64 16.05 7.55
C SER A 83 -21.90 17.25 8.46
#